data_AF-A0A0S2EK24-F1
#
_entry.id   AF-A0A0S2EK24-F1
#
_cell.length_a   1.000
_cell.length_b   1.000
_cell.length_c   1.000
_cell.angle_alpha   90.00
_cell.angle_beta   90.00
_cell.angle_gamma   90.00
#
_symmetry.space_group_name_H-M   'P 1'
#
loop_
_entity.id
_entity.type
_entity.pdbx_description
1 polymer ?
#
loop_
_entity_poly.entity_id
_entity_poly.type
_entity_poly.pdbx_seq_one_letter_code
_entity_poly.pdbx_strand_id
1 'polypeptide(L)'
;MLFALTLASALLGSPDALPPPSQARAEPTGAASPVIPSLCVSSGEGEGEVLRCAALPGVDLFLKGPPERRSVSLGSPDGFISPPPEPMALGSTARWRMLGSRPLAAILRYALPGAPGEVLLVVVKAPSGEAPGCLVAILAGIAGGENAEADAVADGRAAAFRCGVDRPTFLGERAGAALQRAGLAWVGQR
;
A
#
# COMPACT_ATOMS: atom_id res chain seq x y z
N MET A 1 -51.53 69.84 -9.32
CA MET A 1 -51.31 69.22 -7.99
C MET A 1 -50.99 67.76 -8.19
N LEU A 2 -49.92 67.29 -7.55
CA LEU A 2 -49.25 66.00 -7.74
C LEU A 2 -50.15 64.79 -7.47
N PHE A 3 -50.06 63.75 -8.31
CA PHE A 3 -50.48 62.39 -7.98
C PHE A 3 -49.23 61.50 -7.91
N ALA A 4 -48.98 60.94 -6.73
CA ALA A 4 -47.84 60.07 -6.45
C ALA A 4 -48.12 58.63 -6.95
N LEU A 5 -47.21 58.10 -7.77
CA LEU A 5 -47.14 56.67 -8.09
C LEU A 5 -46.27 55.97 -7.04
N THR A 6 -46.87 55.11 -6.21
CA THR A 6 -46.15 54.13 -5.40
C THR A 6 -46.08 52.81 -6.14
N LEU A 7 -44.89 52.45 -6.64
CA LEU A 7 -44.56 51.10 -7.06
C LEU A 7 -44.37 50.21 -5.81
N ALA A 8 -45.17 49.16 -5.69
CA ALA A 8 -44.92 48.07 -4.74
C ALA A 8 -44.12 46.97 -5.46
N SER A 9 -42.83 46.86 -5.17
CA SER A 9 -41.99 45.75 -5.63
C SER A 9 -42.22 44.53 -4.72
N ALA A 10 -42.84 43.49 -5.27
CA ALA A 10 -42.90 42.17 -4.64
C ALA A 10 -41.54 41.47 -4.78
N LEU A 11 -40.85 41.27 -3.66
CA LEU A 11 -39.65 40.43 -3.55
C LEU A 11 -40.07 38.97 -3.61
N LEU A 12 -39.86 38.31 -4.75
CA LEU A 12 -39.89 36.85 -4.86
C LEU A 12 -38.60 36.31 -4.21
N GLY A 13 -38.71 35.84 -2.97
CA GLY A 13 -37.67 35.05 -2.32
C GLY A 13 -37.45 33.76 -3.11
N SER A 14 -36.23 33.55 -3.60
CA SER A 14 -35.83 32.27 -4.18
C SER A 14 -35.83 31.20 -3.08
N PRO A 15 -36.42 30.02 -3.32
CA PRO A 15 -36.34 28.92 -2.36
C PRO A 15 -34.88 28.52 -2.19
N ASP A 16 -34.46 28.40 -0.92
CA ASP A 16 -33.14 27.92 -0.49
C ASP A 16 -32.69 26.73 -1.33
N ALA A 17 -31.74 26.98 -2.24
CA ALA A 17 -30.99 25.93 -2.89
C ALA A 17 -30.12 25.27 -1.82
N LEU A 18 -30.53 24.09 -1.36
CA LEU A 18 -29.70 23.24 -0.51
C LEU A 18 -28.29 23.14 -1.12
N PRO A 19 -27.23 23.34 -0.33
CA PRO A 19 -25.87 23.17 -0.84
C PRO A 19 -25.73 21.74 -1.40
N PRO A 20 -25.06 21.57 -2.56
CA PRO A 20 -24.85 20.23 -3.11
C PRO A 20 -24.15 19.36 -2.06
N PRO A 21 -24.49 18.07 -1.95
CA PRO A 21 -23.82 17.18 -1.01
C PRO A 21 -22.33 17.25 -1.29
N SER A 22 -21.56 17.71 -0.30
CA SER A 22 -20.11 17.65 -0.33
C SER A 22 -19.74 16.22 -0.70
N GLN A 23 -19.08 16.02 -1.83
CA GLN A 23 -18.50 14.72 -2.16
C GLN A 23 -17.46 14.43 -1.08
N ALA A 24 -17.88 13.72 -0.04
CA ALA A 24 -17.00 13.24 0.99
C ALA A 24 -15.91 12.46 0.26
N ARG A 25 -14.68 12.98 0.29
CA ARG A 25 -13.54 12.25 -0.25
C ARG A 25 -13.53 10.92 0.49
N ALA A 26 -13.56 9.82 -0.26
CA ALA A 26 -13.47 8.50 0.36
C ALA A 26 -12.23 8.47 1.25
N GLU A 27 -12.41 8.13 2.52
CA GLU A 27 -11.30 8.00 3.44
C GLU A 27 -10.62 6.64 3.23
N PRO A 28 -9.29 6.57 3.37
CA PRO A 28 -8.59 5.30 3.30
C PRO A 28 -9.03 4.33 4.41
N THR A 29 -9.34 3.09 4.04
CA THR A 29 -9.71 2.01 4.96
C THR A 29 -8.71 0.87 4.91
N GLY A 30 -8.83 -0.08 5.85
CA GLY A 30 -7.95 -1.24 5.96
C GLY A 30 -8.62 -2.55 5.56
N ALA A 31 -7.86 -3.45 4.95
CA ALA A 31 -8.20 -4.87 4.78
C ALA A 31 -6.97 -5.74 5.08
N ALA A 32 -7.13 -7.06 5.17
CA ALA A 32 -6.03 -8.00 5.37
C ALA A 32 -6.27 -9.28 4.59
N SER A 33 -5.20 -9.87 4.06
CA SER A 33 -5.24 -11.18 3.41
C SER A 33 -4.13 -12.09 3.95
N PRO A 34 -4.36 -13.41 4.01
CA PRO A 34 -3.34 -14.36 4.42
C PRO A 34 -2.21 -14.43 3.38
N VAL A 35 -0.98 -14.63 3.86
CA VAL A 35 0.21 -14.89 3.05
C VAL A 35 0.85 -16.16 3.58
N ILE A 36 0.15 -17.28 3.37
CA ILE A 36 0.53 -18.58 3.91
C ILE A 36 0.89 -19.48 2.72
N PRO A 37 2.17 -19.80 2.49
CA PRO A 37 2.61 -20.55 1.31
C PRO A 37 1.87 -21.87 1.08
N SER A 38 1.50 -22.59 2.15
CA SER A 38 0.75 -23.85 2.04
C SER A 38 -0.70 -23.70 1.56
N LEU A 39 -1.23 -22.48 1.51
CA LEU A 39 -2.55 -22.16 0.97
C LEU A 39 -2.48 -21.62 -0.47
N CYS A 40 -1.28 -21.47 -1.01
CA CYS A 40 -1.04 -20.96 -2.35
C CYS A 40 -0.96 -22.12 -3.35
N VAL A 41 -1.25 -21.84 -4.62
CA VAL A 41 -1.12 -22.80 -5.72
C VAL A 41 0.12 -22.49 -6.54
N SER A 42 0.85 -23.52 -6.99
CA SER A 42 1.98 -23.31 -7.90
C SER A 42 1.47 -22.73 -9.23
N SER A 43 2.12 -21.66 -9.70
CA SER A 43 1.68 -20.85 -10.82
C SER A 43 2.85 -20.67 -11.80
N GLY A 44 3.11 -21.69 -12.61
CA GLY A 44 4.07 -21.65 -13.73
C GLY A 44 4.99 -22.86 -13.79
N GLU A 45 5.42 -23.18 -15.02
CA GLU A 45 6.57 -24.05 -15.30
C GLU A 45 7.74 -23.14 -15.69
N GLY A 46 8.78 -23.06 -14.86
CA GLY A 46 9.91 -22.15 -15.05
C GLY A 46 10.93 -22.22 -13.92
N GLU A 47 12.04 -21.50 -14.05
CA GLU A 47 13.13 -21.51 -13.07
C GLU A 47 12.73 -20.75 -11.78
N GLY A 48 12.55 -21.53 -10.70
CA GLY A 48 12.09 -21.08 -9.39
C GLY A 48 10.56 -21.15 -9.26
N GLU A 49 10.08 -21.95 -8.30
CA GLU A 49 8.66 -22.11 -8.02
C GLU A 49 8.02 -20.76 -7.65
N VAL A 50 7.02 -20.36 -8.44
CA VAL A 50 6.16 -19.20 -8.15
C VAL A 50 4.86 -19.71 -7.55
N LEU A 51 4.50 -19.17 -6.39
CA LEU A 51 3.24 -19.47 -5.71
C LEU A 51 2.26 -18.33 -5.94
N ARG A 52 1.02 -18.66 -6.32
CA ARG A 52 -0.11 -17.72 -6.41
C ARG A 52 -1.02 -17.91 -5.20
N CYS A 53 -1.22 -16.84 -4.45
CA CYS A 53 -2.02 -16.80 -3.24
C CYS A 53 -3.22 -15.88 -3.47
N ALA A 54 -4.42 -16.34 -3.16
CA ALA A 54 -5.60 -15.48 -3.16
C ALA A 54 -5.43 -14.35 -2.13
N ALA A 55 -5.70 -13.10 -2.53
CA ALA A 55 -5.55 -11.96 -1.63
C ALA A 55 -6.82 -11.10 -1.55
N LEU A 56 -6.99 -10.12 -2.44
CA LEU A 56 -8.22 -9.34 -2.56
C LEU A 56 -8.98 -9.73 -3.82
N PRO A 57 -10.30 -9.50 -3.91
CA PRO A 57 -11.02 -9.66 -5.17
C PRO A 57 -10.34 -8.88 -6.30
N GLY A 58 -9.90 -9.60 -7.34
CA GLY A 58 -9.22 -9.03 -8.50
C GLY A 58 -7.73 -8.71 -8.33
N VAL A 59 -7.13 -8.98 -7.16
CA VAL A 59 -5.69 -8.81 -6.92
C VAL A 59 -5.15 -10.00 -6.14
N ASP A 60 -4.40 -10.86 -6.81
CA ASP A 60 -3.69 -11.96 -6.18
C ASP A 60 -2.29 -11.55 -5.73
N LEU A 61 -1.70 -12.32 -4.83
CA LEU A 61 -0.30 -12.22 -4.43
C LEU A 61 0.50 -13.32 -5.10
N PHE A 62 1.68 -12.99 -5.60
CA PHE A 62 2.63 -13.96 -6.12
C PHE A 62 3.87 -13.97 -5.25
N LEU A 63 4.37 -15.15 -4.88
CA LEU A 63 5.55 -15.34 -4.05
C LEU A 63 6.61 -16.08 -4.85
N LYS A 64 7.87 -15.66 -4.74
CA LYS A 64 9.03 -16.32 -5.38
C LYS A 64 10.21 -16.40 -4.43
N GLY A 65 10.96 -17.49 -4.53
CA GLY A 65 12.19 -17.72 -3.75
C GLY A 65 11.98 -18.41 -2.40
N PRO A 66 13.05 -18.63 -1.64
CA PRO A 66 13.00 -19.38 -0.39
C PRO A 66 12.32 -18.57 0.75
N PRO A 67 11.90 -19.19 1.86
CA PRO A 67 11.27 -18.51 3.01
C PRO A 67 12.02 -17.29 3.54
N GLU A 68 13.34 -17.37 3.63
CA GLU A 68 14.27 -16.37 4.17
C GLU A 68 14.64 -15.26 3.17
N ARG A 69 14.10 -15.32 1.96
CA ARG A 69 14.35 -14.31 0.92
C ARG A 69 13.17 -14.11 -0.02
N ARG A 70 11.95 -14.30 0.49
CA ARG A 70 10.73 -14.35 -0.32
C ARG A 70 10.44 -13.00 -0.95
N SER A 71 10.42 -12.94 -2.28
CA SER A 71 9.93 -11.77 -3.01
C SER A 71 8.42 -11.88 -3.25
N VAL A 72 7.76 -10.72 -3.37
CA VAL A 72 6.31 -10.60 -3.57
C VAL A 72 6.01 -9.75 -4.80
N SER A 73 5.02 -10.17 -5.59
CA SER A 73 4.36 -9.34 -6.60
C SER A 73 2.86 -9.25 -6.33
N LEU A 74 2.24 -8.15 -6.78
CA LEU A 74 0.81 -7.90 -6.65
C LEU A 74 0.14 -7.95 -8.03
N GLY A 75 -0.90 -8.76 -8.20
CA GLY A 75 -1.76 -8.83 -9.39
C GLY A 75 -1.18 -9.59 -10.59
N SER A 76 0.13 -9.60 -10.78
CA SER A 76 0.81 -10.33 -11.87
C SER A 76 2.11 -10.98 -11.38
N PRO A 77 2.53 -12.15 -11.89
CA PRO A 77 3.84 -12.74 -11.58
C PRO A 77 5.04 -12.00 -12.21
N ASP A 78 4.82 -11.01 -13.08
CA ASP A 78 5.93 -10.28 -13.73
C ASP A 78 6.40 -9.05 -12.93
N GLY A 79 5.69 -8.70 -11.86
CA GLY A 79 5.86 -7.47 -11.08
C GLY A 79 6.62 -7.61 -9.76
N PHE A 80 7.47 -8.63 -9.61
CA PHE A 80 8.17 -8.88 -8.35
C PHE A 80 9.01 -7.68 -7.93
N ILE A 81 8.84 -7.24 -6.67
CA ILE A 81 9.78 -6.30 -6.07
C ILE A 81 11.14 -6.99 -5.88
N SER A 82 12.22 -6.22 -5.81
CA SER A 82 13.54 -6.78 -5.50
C SER A 82 13.46 -7.64 -4.23
N PRO A 83 14.10 -8.83 -4.18
CA PRO A 83 14.04 -9.68 -3.01
C PRO A 83 14.68 -8.98 -1.80
N PRO A 84 14.23 -9.28 -0.56
CA PRO A 84 14.87 -8.73 0.62
C PRO A 84 16.34 -9.21 0.75
N PRO A 85 17.17 -8.49 1.52
CA PRO A 85 18.45 -9.02 1.99
C PRO A 85 18.23 -10.28 2.81
N GLU A 86 19.14 -11.24 2.70
CA GLU A 86 19.05 -12.48 3.46
C GLU A 86 19.79 -12.34 4.80
N PRO A 87 19.23 -12.84 5.93
CA PRO A 87 17.93 -13.52 6.05
C PRO A 87 16.79 -12.56 6.41
N MET A 88 15.67 -12.64 5.69
CA MET A 88 14.43 -11.90 5.96
C MET A 88 13.21 -12.77 5.65
N ALA A 89 12.48 -13.18 6.69
CA ALA A 89 11.30 -14.00 6.56
C ALA A 89 10.05 -13.14 6.31
N LEU A 90 9.31 -13.46 5.24
CA LEU A 90 8.00 -12.86 4.99
C LEU A 90 6.97 -13.33 6.02
N GLY A 91 6.24 -12.38 6.61
CA GLY A 91 5.14 -12.64 7.54
C GLY A 91 3.91 -13.23 6.85
N SER A 92 2.98 -13.74 7.66
CA SER A 92 1.82 -14.49 7.19
C SER A 92 0.61 -13.65 6.79
N THR A 93 0.75 -12.32 6.69
CA THR A 93 -0.35 -11.40 6.41
C THR A 93 0.12 -10.23 5.57
N ALA A 94 -0.66 -9.91 4.53
CA ALA A 94 -0.56 -8.64 3.82
C ALA A 94 -1.67 -7.73 4.35
N ARG A 95 -1.29 -6.57 4.86
CA ARG A 95 -2.23 -5.51 5.23
C ARG A 95 -2.47 -4.64 4.02
N TRP A 96 -3.71 -4.29 3.74
CA TRP A 96 -4.07 -3.49 2.58
C TRP A 96 -4.60 -2.15 3.02
N ARG A 97 -4.21 -1.09 2.31
CA ARG A 97 -4.85 0.22 2.36
C ARG A 97 -5.72 0.39 1.15
N MET A 98 -6.97 0.80 1.36
CA MET A 98 -8.04 0.81 0.36
C MET A 98 -8.62 2.21 0.24
N LEU A 99 -8.95 2.63 -0.98
CA LEU A 99 -9.75 3.81 -1.26
C LEU A 99 -11.08 3.38 -1.89
N GLY A 100 -12.11 3.25 -1.06
CA GLY A 100 -13.32 2.53 -1.44
C GLY A 100 -13.00 1.05 -1.71
N SER A 101 -13.35 0.55 -2.90
CA SER A 101 -13.03 -0.81 -3.33
C SER A 101 -11.66 -0.96 -3.99
N ARG A 102 -10.92 0.14 -4.20
CA ARG A 102 -9.62 0.10 -4.91
C ARG A 102 -8.46 -0.02 -3.93
N PRO A 103 -7.59 -1.02 -4.06
CA PRO A 103 -6.38 -1.07 -3.26
C PRO A 103 -5.43 0.06 -3.65
N LEU A 104 -4.87 0.73 -2.65
CA LEU A 104 -3.81 1.74 -2.79
C LEU A 104 -2.42 1.09 -2.69
N ALA A 105 -2.25 0.28 -1.65
CA ALA A 105 -1.00 -0.41 -1.35
C ALA A 105 -1.25 -1.66 -0.49
N ALA A 106 -0.31 -2.60 -0.60
CA ALA A 106 -0.10 -3.63 0.41
C ALA A 106 1.07 -3.22 1.32
N ILE A 107 0.97 -3.57 2.60
CA ILE A 107 2.01 -3.44 3.61
C ILE A 107 2.36 -4.86 4.04
N LEU A 108 3.56 -5.30 3.67
CA LEU A 108 4.10 -6.62 3.96
C LEU A 108 5.06 -6.52 5.13
N ARG A 109 5.02 -7.50 6.04
CA ARG A 109 5.94 -7.56 7.18
C ARG A 109 7.07 -8.54 6.87
N TYR A 110 8.31 -8.11 7.04
CA TYR A 110 9.49 -8.97 7.01
C TYR A 110 10.17 -8.95 8.38
N ALA A 111 10.52 -10.12 8.88
CA ALA A 111 11.22 -10.28 10.15
C ALA A 111 12.66 -10.75 9.91
N LEU A 112 13.59 -10.18 10.67
CA LEU A 112 14.98 -10.62 10.69
C LEU A 112 15.12 -11.76 11.73
N PRO A 113 15.50 -12.99 11.32
CA PRO A 113 15.77 -14.05 12.27
C PRO A 113 16.86 -13.65 13.27
N GLY A 114 16.63 -13.91 14.55
CA GLY A 114 17.55 -13.54 15.62
C GLY A 114 17.39 -12.10 16.16
N ALA A 115 16.49 -11.29 15.59
CA ALA A 115 16.13 -9.96 16.11
C ALA A 115 14.63 -9.91 16.44
N PRO A 116 14.18 -10.58 17.51
CA PRO A 116 12.77 -10.64 17.86
C PRO A 116 12.21 -9.24 18.15
N GLY A 117 11.08 -8.92 17.54
CA GLY A 117 10.44 -7.61 17.67
C GLY A 117 10.93 -6.56 16.68
N GLU A 118 12.04 -6.79 15.96
CA GLU A 118 12.47 -5.92 14.86
C GLU A 118 11.87 -6.39 13.53
N VAL A 119 11.23 -5.48 12.81
CA VAL A 119 10.59 -5.77 11.52
C VAL A 119 10.84 -4.69 10.48
N LEU A 120 10.81 -5.09 9.22
CA LEU A 120 10.60 -4.20 8.09
C LEU A 120 9.14 -4.27 7.64
N LEU A 121 8.46 -3.12 7.59
CA LEU A 121 7.21 -2.97 6.85
C LEU A 121 7.51 -2.45 5.46
N VAL A 122 7.08 -3.20 4.46
CA VAL A 122 7.35 -2.95 3.05
C VAL A 122 6.06 -2.50 2.40
N VAL A 123 6.01 -1.23 2.00
CA VAL A 123 4.86 -0.64 1.32
C VAL A 123 5.02 -0.87 -0.18
N VAL A 124 4.13 -1.65 -0.76
CA VAL A 124 4.09 -1.98 -2.18
C VAL A 124 2.83 -1.36 -2.76
N LYS A 125 2.99 -0.49 -3.76
CA LYS A 125 1.86 0.12 -4.49
C LYS A 125 1.04 -0.99 -5.15
N ALA A 126 -0.29 -0.90 -5.02
CA ALA A 126 -1.19 -1.82 -5.71
C ALA A 126 -1.11 -1.67 -7.24
N PRO A 127 -1.32 -2.75 -8.01
CA PRO A 127 -1.31 -2.70 -9.47
C PRO A 127 -2.46 -1.83 -10.00
N SER A 128 -2.27 -1.26 -11.18
CA SER A 128 -3.27 -0.41 -11.84
C SER A 128 -3.38 -0.74 -13.32
N GLY A 129 -4.46 -1.41 -13.71
CA GLY A 129 -4.60 -1.96 -15.06
C GLY A 129 -3.53 -3.02 -15.31
N GLU A 130 -2.78 -2.89 -16.40
CA GLU A 130 -1.67 -3.79 -16.74
C GLU A 130 -0.35 -3.43 -16.02
N ALA A 131 -0.28 -2.27 -15.36
CA ALA A 131 0.93 -1.86 -14.66
C ALA A 131 1.09 -2.63 -13.34
N PRO A 132 2.21 -3.35 -13.14
CA PRO A 132 2.46 -4.07 -11.90
C PRO A 132 2.64 -3.12 -10.72
N GLY A 133 2.46 -3.65 -9.51
CA GLY A 133 2.84 -2.96 -8.29
C GLY A 133 4.35 -2.70 -8.21
N CYS A 134 4.76 -1.79 -7.34
CA CYS A 134 6.18 -1.50 -7.11
C CYS A 134 6.45 -1.10 -5.66
N LEU A 135 7.71 -1.24 -5.24
CA LEU A 135 8.17 -0.81 -3.92
C LEU A 135 8.05 0.72 -3.79
N VAL A 136 7.37 1.18 -2.74
CA VAL A 136 7.19 2.61 -2.42
C VAL A 136 8.09 3.03 -1.26
N ALA A 137 8.12 2.20 -0.21
CA ALA A 137 8.91 2.47 0.98
C ALA A 137 9.19 1.20 1.77
N ILE A 138 10.24 1.28 2.57
CA ILE A 138 10.57 0.31 3.60
C ILE A 138 10.67 1.06 4.92
N LEU A 139 9.93 0.61 5.92
CA LEU A 139 9.95 1.15 7.26
C LEU A 139 10.55 0.14 8.21
N ALA A 140 11.61 0.49 8.91
CA ALA A 140 12.17 -0.31 9.99
C ALA A 140 11.60 0.14 11.33
N GLY A 141 11.17 -0.80 12.15
CA GLY A 141 10.62 -0.48 13.45
C GLY A 141 10.53 -1.65 14.41
N ILE A 142 10.00 -1.35 15.58
CA ILE A 142 9.67 -2.34 16.61
C ILE A 142 8.21 -2.71 16.45
N ALA A 143 7.94 -4.01 16.30
CA ALA A 143 6.63 -4.57 16.08
C ALA A 143 5.54 -3.93 16.97
N GLY A 144 4.60 -3.25 16.33
CA GLY A 144 3.45 -2.59 16.96
C GLY A 144 3.52 -1.06 16.91
N GLY A 145 4.72 -0.46 16.88
CA GLY A 145 4.91 1.00 16.86
C GLY A 145 4.99 1.63 15.48
N GLU A 146 5.20 0.83 14.45
CA GLU A 146 5.54 1.24 13.08
C GLU A 146 4.35 1.19 12.10
N ASN A 147 3.24 0.57 12.52
CA ASN A 147 2.05 0.36 11.69
C ASN A 147 1.42 1.69 11.22
N ALA A 148 1.27 2.67 12.11
CA ALA A 148 0.64 3.95 11.77
C ALA A 148 1.47 4.75 10.76
N GLU A 149 2.80 4.69 10.86
CA GLU A 149 3.71 5.34 9.92
C GLU A 149 3.63 4.67 8.53
N ALA A 150 3.55 3.34 8.48
CA ALA A 150 3.37 2.62 7.22
C ALA A 150 2.01 2.89 6.58
N ASP A 151 0.93 2.96 7.38
CA ASP A 151 -0.40 3.34 6.91
C ASP A 151 -0.39 4.76 6.33
N ALA A 152 0.27 5.72 7.00
CA ALA A 152 0.39 7.09 6.50
C ALA A 152 1.17 7.18 5.18
N VAL A 153 2.25 6.40 5.02
CA VAL A 153 3.00 6.33 3.76
C VAL A 153 2.15 5.73 2.65
N ALA A 154 1.43 4.64 2.94
CA ALA A 154 0.56 3.99 1.98
C ALA A 154 -0.58 4.93 1.53
N ASP A 155 -1.25 5.58 2.48
CA ASP A 155 -2.38 6.47 2.22
C ASP A 155 -1.96 7.77 1.50
N GLY A 156 -0.84 8.36 1.91
CA GLY A 156 -0.38 9.66 1.39
C GLY A 156 0.47 9.57 0.12
N ARG A 157 1.30 8.52 -0.03
CA ARG A 157 2.30 8.46 -1.10
C ARG A 157 2.01 7.41 -2.16
N ALA A 158 1.51 6.23 -1.78
CA ALA A 158 1.41 5.13 -2.74
C ALA A 158 0.48 5.44 -3.91
N ALA A 159 -0.60 6.20 -3.69
CA ALA A 159 -1.53 6.61 -4.76
C ALA A 159 -0.83 7.38 -5.89
N ALA A 160 0.03 8.35 -5.55
CA ALA A 160 0.72 9.22 -6.50
C ALA A 160 2.11 8.71 -6.93
N PHE A 161 2.63 7.66 -6.29
CA PHE A 161 3.94 7.11 -6.59
C PHE A 161 3.99 6.52 -8.01
N ARG A 162 4.94 6.99 -8.82
CA ARG A 162 5.15 6.56 -10.21
C ARG A 162 6.21 5.47 -10.25
N CYS A 163 5.78 4.23 -10.44
CA CYS A 163 6.67 3.08 -10.58
C CYS A 163 7.70 3.30 -11.70
N GLY A 164 8.95 2.96 -11.44
CA GLY A 164 10.07 3.16 -12.38
C GLY A 164 10.60 4.60 -12.46
N VAL A 165 9.91 5.58 -11.87
CA VAL A 165 10.32 7.00 -11.90
C VAL A 165 10.70 7.49 -10.50
N ASP A 166 9.80 7.31 -9.54
CA ASP A 166 10.02 7.77 -8.17
C ASP A 166 10.89 6.77 -7.42
N ARG A 167 11.80 7.28 -6.58
CA ARG A 167 12.68 6.41 -5.78
C ARG A 167 11.96 5.97 -4.51
N PRO A 168 11.98 4.66 -4.17
CA PRO A 168 11.45 4.23 -2.89
C PRO A 168 12.32 4.81 -1.76
N THR A 169 11.77 4.92 -0.56
CA THR A 169 12.50 5.48 0.61
C THR A 169 12.60 4.49 1.75
N PHE A 170 13.66 4.66 2.53
CA PHE A 170 13.82 4.00 3.82
C PHE A 170 13.42 4.96 4.95
N LEU A 171 12.64 4.48 5.93
CA LEU A 171 12.34 5.18 7.17
C LEU A 171 12.68 4.24 8.33
N GLY A 172 13.58 4.60 9.24
CA GLY A 172 14.06 3.59 10.19
C GLY A 172 15.00 4.08 11.27
N GLU A 173 15.01 5.37 11.56
CA GLU A 173 15.96 6.00 12.49
C GLU A 173 15.95 5.37 13.89
N ARG A 174 14.83 4.75 14.29
CA ARG A 174 14.62 4.11 15.59
C ARG A 174 14.96 2.61 15.60
N ALA A 175 15.31 2.00 14.47
CA ALA A 175 15.58 0.57 14.38
C ALA A 175 17.04 0.22 14.73
N GLY A 176 17.31 -1.05 15.02
CA GLY A 176 18.68 -1.54 15.21
C GLY A 176 19.54 -1.37 13.95
N ALA A 177 20.86 -1.22 14.13
CA ALA A 177 21.79 -0.96 13.02
C ALA A 177 21.79 -2.07 11.95
N ALA A 178 21.50 -3.32 12.33
CA ALA A 178 21.36 -4.42 11.37
C ALA A 178 20.14 -4.21 10.46
N LEU A 179 18.99 -3.90 11.04
CA LEU A 179 17.74 -3.67 10.32
C LEU A 179 17.82 -2.41 9.44
N GLN A 180 18.48 -1.36 9.92
CA GLN A 180 18.76 -0.16 9.13
C GLN A 180 19.62 -0.46 7.90
N ARG A 181 20.73 -1.20 8.06
CA ARG A 181 21.59 -1.59 6.93
C ARG A 181 20.83 -2.46 5.93
N ALA A 182 20.04 -3.41 6.41
CA ALA A 182 19.25 -4.28 5.54
C ALA A 182 18.19 -3.47 4.77
N GLY A 183 17.44 -2.61 5.44
CA GLY A 183 16.46 -1.74 4.79
C GLY A 183 17.09 -0.85 3.73
N LEU A 184 18.17 -0.12 4.07
CA LEU A 184 18.90 0.74 3.12
C LEU A 184 19.45 -0.04 1.91
N ALA A 185 20.05 -1.20 2.15
CA ALA A 185 20.54 -2.07 1.09
C ALA A 185 19.42 -2.53 0.17
N TRP A 186 18.23 -2.79 0.70
CA TRP A 186 17.07 -3.20 -0.09
C TRP A 186 16.54 -2.07 -0.96
N VAL A 187 16.35 -0.86 -0.43
CA VAL A 187 15.87 0.28 -1.22
C VAL A 187 16.85 0.69 -2.33
N GLY A 188 18.13 0.38 -2.16
CA GLY A 188 19.18 0.64 -3.14
C GLY A 188 19.26 -0.37 -4.30
N GLN A 189 18.57 -1.50 -4.23
CA GLN A 189 18.53 -2.50 -5.30
C GLN A 189 17.58 -2.03 -6.41
N ARG A 190 18.12 -1.75 -7.60
CA ARG A 190 17.35 -1.49 -8.81
C ARG A 190 17.26 -2.73 -9.67
#